data_AF-A0A9D0T0W6-F1
#
_entry.id   AF-A0A9D0T0W6-F1
#
_cell.length_a   1.000
_cell.length_b   1.000
_cell.length_c   1.000
_cell.angle_alpha   90.00
_cell.angle_beta   90.00
_cell.angle_gamma   90.00
#
_symmetry.space_group_name_H-M   'P 1'
#
loop_
_entity.id
_entity.type
_entity.pdbx_description
1 polymer ?
#
loop_
_entity_poly.entity_id
_entity_poly.type
_entity_poly.pdbx_seq_one_letter_code
_entity_poly.pdbx_strand_id
1 'polypeptide(L)' 'MNVTEKRTAEDWALQIRKLVDEDYPQATAIRLVMDNLNTHAGVSLYKVFEPKEARRLFDKLAFCYTETWKLAKYG' A
#
# COMPACT_ATOMS: atom_id res chain seq x y z
N MET A 1 -21.05 3.03 1.44
CA MET A 1 -19.82 2.86 0.63
C MET A 1 -19.44 4.23 0.09
N ASN A 2 -18.39 4.85 0.65
CA ASN A 2 -17.90 6.13 0.16
C ASN A 2 -16.75 5.84 -0.80
N VAL A 3 -17.04 5.80 -2.10
CA VAL A 3 -16.04 5.66 -3.15
C VAL A 3 -15.65 7.09 -3.53
N THR A 4 -14.56 7.59 -2.94
CA THR A 4 -14.02 8.90 -3.31
C THR A 4 -13.37 8.80 -4.69
N GLU A 5 -13.95 9.48 -5.67
CA GLU A 5 -13.54 9.52 -7.09
C GLU A 5 -12.14 10.09 -7.34
N LYS A 6 -11.45 10.56 -6.30
CA LYS A 6 -10.02 10.85 -6.32
C LYS A 6 -9.42 10.34 -5.01
N ARG A 7 -8.93 9.10 -4.98
CA ARG A 7 -8.01 8.67 -3.94
C ARG A 7 -6.73 9.48 -4.13
N THR A 8 -6.59 10.55 -3.37
CA THR A 8 -5.35 11.34 -3.40
C THR A 8 -4.23 10.46 -2.85
N ALA A 9 -2.98 10.77 -3.24
CA ALA A 9 -1.80 10.14 -2.66
C ALA A 9 -1.80 10.22 -1.12
N GLU A 10 -2.40 11.27 -0.58
CA GLU A 10 -2.54 11.54 0.85
C GLU A 10 -3.52 10.59 1.54
N ASP A 11 -4.72 10.42 0.97
CA ASP A 11 -5.71 9.48 1.50
C ASP A 11 -5.17 8.05 1.54
N TRP A 12 -4.44 7.66 0.50
CA TRP A 12 -3.80 6.35 0.45
C TRP A 12 -2.75 6.20 1.56
N ALA A 13 -1.89 7.20 1.76
CA ALA A 13 -0.86 7.16 2.80
C ALA A 13 -1.46 7.08 4.22
N LEU A 14 -2.55 7.82 4.48
CA LEU A 14 -3.27 7.75 5.75
C LEU A 14 -3.91 6.37 5.98
N GLN A 15 -4.47 5.75 4.94
CA GLN A 15 -5.00 4.39 5.01
C GLN A 15 -3.91 3.36 5.33
N ILE A 16 -2.72 3.51 4.73
CA ILE A 16 -1.58 2.64 5.03
C ILE A 16 -1.14 2.76 6.49
N ARG A 17 -1.05 3.98 7.03
CA ARG A 17 -0.69 4.16 8.45
C ARG A 17 -1.71 3.47 9.35
N LYS A 18 -3.00 3.68 9.10
CA LYS A 18 -4.07 3.00 9.86
C LYS A 18 -3.96 1.47 9.76
N LEU A 19 -3.70 0.96 8.56
CA LEU A 19 -3.53 -0.48 8.34
C LEU A 19 -2.37 -1.06 9.17
N VAL A 20 -1.25 -0.34 9.23
CA VAL A 20 -0.03 -0.77 9.94
C VAL A 20 -0.15 -0.61 11.45
N ASP A 21 -0.78 0.47 11.93
CA ASP A 21 -0.77 0.85 13.34
C ASP A 21 -2.02 0.40 14.11
N GLU A 22 -3.18 0.36 13.45
CA GLU A 22 -4.47 0.03 14.08
C GLU A 22 -4.95 -1.37 13.69
N ASP A 23 -5.01 -1.69 12.40
CA ASP A 23 -5.62 -2.94 11.93
C ASP A 23 -4.67 -4.14 12.15
N TYR A 24 -3.36 -3.94 11.89
CA TYR A 24 -2.35 -4.99 12.00
C TYR A 24 -1.07 -4.55 12.74
N PRO A 25 -1.17 -4.03 13.98
CA PRO A 25 -0.02 -3.53 14.75
C PRO A 25 1.07 -4.58 14.94
N GLN A 26 0.67 -5.85 15.11
CA GLN A 26 1.57 -6.98 15.36
C GLN A 26 2.08 -7.65 14.08
N ALA A 27 1.62 -7.22 12.90
CA ALA A 27 2.13 -7.77 11.65
C ALA A 27 3.58 -7.32 11.42
N THR A 28 4.43 -8.31 11.14
CA THR A 28 5.82 -8.09 10.74
C THR A 28 5.92 -7.61 9.29
N ALA A 29 4.98 -8.02 8.44
CA ALA A 29 4.85 -7.56 7.06
C ALA A 29 3.38 -7.63 6.59
N ILE A 30 2.98 -6.69 5.76
CA ILE A 30 1.65 -6.59 5.15
C ILE A 30 1.82 -6.62 3.64
N ARG A 31 1.19 -7.61 2.99
CA ARG A 31 1.21 -7.73 1.53
C ARG A 31 0.07 -6.92 0.92
N LEU A 32 0.41 -5.86 0.20
CA LEU A 32 -0.55 -5.05 -0.55
C LEU A 32 -0.62 -5.56 -1.98
N VAL A 33 -1.79 -6.05 -2.38
CA VAL A 33 -2.08 -6.36 -3.77
C VAL A 33 -2.65 -5.09 -4.41
N MET A 34 -1.92 -4.52 -5.37
CA MET A 34 -2.30 -3.30 -6.07
C MET A 34 -2.37 -3.56 -7.58
N ASP A 35 -3.25 -2.83 -8.26
CA ASP A 35 -3.29 -2.82 -9.73
C ASP A 35 -2.09 -2.03 -10.30
N ASN A 36 -1.69 -2.36 -11.53
CA ASN A 36 -0.45 -1.89 -12.17
C ASN A 36 -0.41 -0.37 -12.45
N LEU A 37 -1.49 0.35 -12.16
CA LEU A 37 -1.63 1.81 -12.36
C LEU A 37 -1.20 2.63 -11.13
N ASN A 38 -0.89 1.98 -10.00
CA ASN A 38 -0.50 2.63 -8.74
C ASN A 38 1.01 2.54 -8.43
N THR A 39 1.86 2.75 -9.44
CA THR A 39 3.33 2.67 -9.35
C THR A 39 3.98 3.74 -8.44
N HIS A 40 3.22 4.73 -7.98
CA HIS A 40 3.71 5.79 -7.08
C HIS A 40 3.34 5.59 -5.60
N ALA A 41 2.77 4.44 -5.20
CA ALA A 41 2.32 4.19 -3.83
C ALA A 41 3.41 4.48 -2.78
N GLY A 42 4.63 3.94 -2.94
CA GLY A 42 5.72 4.20 -2.00
C GLY A 42 6.09 5.68 -1.86
N VAL A 43 6.08 6.43 -2.97
CA VAL A 43 6.43 7.87 -3.00
C VAL A 43 5.40 8.70 -2.23
N SER A 44 4.13 8.29 -2.25
CA SER A 44 3.06 8.95 -1.50
C SER A 44 3.32 8.98 0.02
N LEU A 45 3.95 7.94 0.58
CA LEU A 45 4.31 7.93 2.02
C LEU A 45 5.31 9.05 2.35
N TYR A 46 6.33 9.23 1.52
CA TYR A 46 7.36 10.25 1.72
C TYR A 46 6.88 11.68 1.45
N LYS A 47 5.75 11.84 0.74
CA LYS A 47 5.11 13.15 0.56
C LYS A 47 4.28 13.58 1.77
N VAL A 48 3.77 12.61 2.54
CA VAL A 48 2.76 12.84 3.60
C VAL A 48 3.37 12.74 4.98
N PHE A 49 4.36 11.87 5.17
CA PHE A 49 4.99 11.63 6.46
C PHE A 49 6.46 12.04 6.46
N GLU A 50 6.95 12.37 7.65
CA GLU A 50 8.38 12.53 7.93
C GLU A 50 9.16 11.32 7.41
N PRO A 51 10.38 11.49 6.85
CA PRO A 51 11.14 10.41 6.21
C PRO A 51 11.31 9.15 7.08
N LYS A 52 11.47 9.33 8.40
CA LYS A 52 11.60 8.22 9.35
C LYS A 52 10.31 7.40 9.44
N GLU A 53 9.16 8.07 9.46
CA GLU A 53 7.85 7.44 9.56
C GLU A 53 7.44 6.81 8.23
N ALA A 54 7.66 7.52 7.12
CA ALA A 54 7.46 6.98 5.79
C ALA A 54 8.25 5.68 5.58
N ARG A 55 9.51 5.65 6.05
CA ARG A 55 10.35 4.46 5.98
C ARG A 55 9.83 3.31 6.84
N ARG A 56 9.43 3.58 8.08
CA ARG A 56 8.82 2.58 8.98
C ARG A 56 7.60 1.91 8.36
N LEU A 57 6.72 2.72 7.77
CA LEU A 57 5.53 2.23 7.08
C LEU A 57 5.93 1.43 5.84
N PHE A 58 6.82 1.97 4.99
CA PHE A 58 7.27 1.31 3.78
C PHE A 58 7.94 -0.04 4.03
N ASP A 59 8.79 -0.15 5.06
CA ASP A 59 9.51 -1.39 5.39
C ASP A 59 8.56 -2.53 5.82
N LYS A 60 7.36 -2.19 6.32
CA LYS A 60 6.32 -3.18 6.65
C LYS A 60 5.48 -3.59 5.45
N LEU A 61 5.60 -2.95 4.28
CA LEU A 61 4.78 -3.22 3.11
C LEU A 61 5.52 -4.07 2.08
N ALA A 62 4.86 -5.14 1.65
CA ALA A 62 5.28 -5.91 0.48
C ALA A 62 4.29 -5.67 -0.66
N PHE A 63 4.73 -4.95 -1.69
CA PHE A 63 3.90 -4.67 -2.87
C PHE A 63 3.85 -5.89 -3.80
N CYS A 64 2.64 -6.34 -4.12
CA CYS A 64 2.37 -7.33 -5.16
C CYS A 64 1.54 -6.66 -6.26
N TYR A 65 2.14 -6.50 -7.43
CA TYR A 65 1.44 -6.01 -8.61
C TYR A 65 0.81 -7.19 -9.34
N THR A 66 -0.48 -7.08 -9.64
CA THR A 66 -1.18 -8.10 -10.43
C THR A 66 -0.77 -7.99 -11.90
N GLU A 67 0.39 -8.51 -12.26
CA GLU A 67 0.68 -8.88 -13.65
C GLU A 67 0.38 -10.36 -13.81
N THR A 68 -0.88 -10.70 -14.12
CA THR A 68 -1.18 -11.95 -14.85
C THR A 68 -0.77 -13.27 -14.17
N TRP A 69 -0.60 -13.30 -12.85
CA TRP A 69 -0.22 -14.54 -12.15
C TRP A 69 -1.43 -15.47 -12.02
N LYS A 70 -1.52 -16.44 -12.95
CA LYS A 70 -2.18 -17.78 -12.85
C LYS A 70 -3.31 -18.13 -13.84
N LEU A 71 -3.25 -17.70 -15.11
CA LEU A 71 -3.78 -18.56 -16.19
C LEU A 71 -2.77 -19.64 -16.62
N ALA A 72 -1.48 -19.49 -16.27
CA ALA A 72 -0.42 -20.43 -16.63
C ALA A 72 -0.19 -21.58 -15.62
N LYS A 73 -1.07 -21.80 -14.63
CA LYS A 73 -0.96 -22.92 -13.68
C LYS A 73 -2.08 -23.98 -13.79
N TYR A 74 -3.00 -23.79 -14.73
CA TYR A 74 -4.09 -24.72 -15.07
C TYR A 74 -4.36 -24.70 -16.58
N GLY A 75 -3.31 -24.87 -17.38
CA GLY A 75 -3.39 -25.10 -18.82
C GLY A 75 -2.52 -26.28 -19.19
#